data_AF-A0A2P8ASX5-F1
#
_entry.id   AF-A0A2P8ASX5-F1
#
_cell.length_a   1.000
_cell.length_b   1.000
_cell.length_c   1.000
_cell.angle_alpha   90.00
_cell.angle_beta   90.00
_cell.angle_gamma   90.00
#
_symmetry.space_group_name_H-M   'P 1'
#
loop_
_entity.id
_entity.type
_entity.pdbx_description
1 polymer ?
#
loop_
_entity_poly.entity_id
_entity_poly.type
_entity_poly.pdbx_seq_one_letter_code
_entity_poly.pdbx_strand_id
1 'polypeptide(L)'
;MTASSDPAPTVRTADSFVNGDDRIAWSVQANQIGTDATGIVEAVLEGGPATLPAELRSHRVSPVDSKIKVRHYGGYEHFERDSTGVAAGAPVVFRWTGRTRIAE
;
A
#
# COMPACT_ATOMS: atom_id res chain seq x y z
N MET A 1 9.43 12.01 52.88
CA MET A 1 9.35 12.49 51.48
C MET A 1 9.01 11.28 50.61
N THR A 2 7.82 11.35 50.02
CA THR A 2 7.20 10.54 48.95
C THR A 2 7.28 9.00 49.00
N ALA A 3 6.11 8.40 49.17
CA ALA A 3 5.83 6.98 48.98
C ALA A 3 5.63 6.70 47.49
N SER A 4 6.28 5.68 46.96
CA SER A 4 6.05 5.20 45.59
C SER A 4 4.91 4.18 45.60
N SER A 5 3.68 4.68 45.49
CA SER A 5 2.52 3.89 45.09
C SER A 5 2.40 3.93 43.57
N ASP A 6 2.40 2.77 42.92
CA ASP A 6 1.68 2.62 41.66
C ASP A 6 0.94 1.26 41.68
N PRO A 7 -0.40 1.24 41.63
CA PRO A 7 -1.18 0.02 41.63
C PRO A 7 -1.31 -0.58 40.23
N ALA A 8 -1.22 -1.90 40.14
CA ALA A 8 -1.67 -2.66 38.98
C ALA A 8 -3.21 -2.57 38.83
N PRO A 9 -3.74 -2.40 37.60
CA PRO A 9 -5.09 -2.81 37.28
C PRO A 9 -5.12 -4.10 36.43
N THR A 10 -5.77 -5.09 37.01
CA THR A 10 -6.23 -6.36 36.44
C THR A 10 -7.15 -6.19 35.21
N VAL A 11 -6.88 -7.00 34.18
CA VAL A 11 -7.77 -7.67 33.19
C VAL A 11 -9.11 -7.01 32.83
N ARG A 12 -9.32 -6.79 31.52
CA ARG A 12 -10.60 -7.10 30.86
C ARG A 12 -10.39 -7.83 29.54
N THR A 13 -10.86 -9.07 29.53
CA THR A 13 -11.22 -9.85 28.34
C THR A 13 -12.08 -9.02 27.40
N ALA A 14 -11.62 -8.85 26.16
CA ALA A 14 -12.47 -8.66 25.00
C ALA A 14 -11.90 -9.54 23.90
N ASP A 15 -12.41 -10.76 23.85
CA ASP A 15 -12.40 -11.54 22.64
C ASP A 15 -13.35 -10.85 21.65
N SER A 16 -12.84 -10.51 20.47
CA SER A 16 -13.64 -10.13 19.32
C SER A 16 -12.83 -10.52 18.10
N PHE A 17 -13.08 -11.73 17.60
CA PHE A 17 -12.68 -12.22 16.28
C PHE A 17 -12.84 -11.12 15.23
N VAL A 18 -11.73 -10.48 14.84
CA VAL A 18 -11.70 -9.64 13.64
C VAL A 18 -11.30 -10.54 12.48
N ASN A 19 -12.26 -10.66 11.57
CA ASN A 19 -12.20 -11.35 10.29
C ASN A 19 -10.84 -11.21 9.60
N GLY A 20 -10.40 -12.33 9.03
CA GLY A 20 -9.26 -12.39 8.13
C GLY A 20 -9.40 -11.41 6.99
N ASP A 21 -8.42 -10.53 6.89
CA ASP A 21 -7.93 -9.99 5.63
C ASP A 21 -6.47 -9.62 5.92
N ASP A 22 -5.60 -10.63 5.82
CA ASP A 22 -4.14 -10.48 5.80
C ASP A 22 -3.74 -9.70 4.54
N ARG A 23 -4.09 -8.41 4.51
CA ARG A 23 -3.60 -7.47 3.49
C ARG A 23 -2.13 -7.29 3.74
N ILE A 24 -1.36 -8.07 2.99
CA ILE A 24 0.07 -7.88 2.72
C ILE A 24 0.25 -6.48 2.11
N ALA A 25 0.26 -5.44 2.95
CA ALA A 25 0.37 -4.05 2.56
C ALA A 25 1.15 -3.25 3.61
N TRP A 26 2.39 -3.65 3.88
CA TRP A 26 3.35 -2.72 4.48
C TRP A 26 3.96 -1.85 3.39
N SER A 27 3.23 -0.82 2.99
CA SER A 27 3.79 0.38 2.35
C SER A 27 3.25 1.60 3.09
N VAL A 28 3.65 1.73 4.36
CA VAL A 28 3.53 2.98 5.10
C VAL A 28 4.82 3.76 4.85
N GLN A 29 4.78 4.68 3.87
CA GLN A 29 5.52 5.92 4.00
C GLN A 29 4.53 7.00 4.38
N ALA A 30 4.59 7.38 5.65
CA ALA A 30 3.89 8.53 6.19
C ALA A 30 4.38 9.79 5.46
N ASN A 31 3.43 10.58 4.95
CA ASN A 31 3.39 12.06 4.97
C ASN A 31 2.82 12.66 3.67
N GLN A 32 1.49 12.63 3.50
CA GLN A 32 0.75 13.67 2.76
C GLN A 32 -0.62 13.88 3.41
N ILE A 33 -0.64 14.63 4.52
CA ILE A 33 -1.85 15.23 5.08
C ILE A 33 -2.25 16.44 4.22
N GLY A 34 -3.27 16.27 3.38
CA GLY A 34 -3.79 17.36 2.57
C GLY A 34 -5.08 17.01 1.84
N THR A 35 -6.15 16.75 2.59
CA THR A 35 -7.58 16.99 2.30
C THR A 35 -8.19 16.74 0.89
N ASP A 36 -7.49 16.13 -0.08
CA ASP A 36 -8.06 15.48 -1.28
C ASP A 36 -8.01 13.94 -1.19
N ALA A 37 -7.46 13.44 -0.08
CA ALA A 37 -6.98 12.08 0.13
C ALA A 37 -8.04 11.03 0.55
N THR A 38 -9.33 11.34 0.49
CA THR A 38 -10.40 10.41 0.90
C THR A 38 -11.07 9.79 -0.31
N GLY A 39 -10.40 8.83 -0.94
CA GLY A 39 -10.94 8.13 -2.10
C GLY A 39 -10.17 6.85 -2.40
N ILE A 40 -10.71 6.06 -3.31
CA ILE A 40 -10.01 4.94 -3.94
C ILE A 40 -10.12 5.16 -5.44
N VAL A 41 -8.98 5.26 -6.11
CA VAL A 41 -8.91 5.42 -7.57
C VAL A 41 -8.49 4.12 -8.22
N GLU A 42 -8.98 3.89 -9.42
CA GLU A 42 -8.46 2.82 -10.26
C GLU A 42 -7.08 3.22 -10.78
N ALA A 43 -6.14 2.28 -10.68
CA ALA A 43 -4.78 2.41 -11.15
C ALA A 43 -4.44 1.27 -12.11
N VAL A 44 -3.73 1.61 -13.19
CA VAL A 44 -3.26 0.66 -14.20
C VAL A 44 -1.73 0.68 -14.21
N LEU A 45 -1.14 -0.52 -14.19
CA LEU A 45 0.30 -0.70 -14.29
C LEU A 45 0.71 -0.87 -15.75
N GLU A 46 1.55 0.04 -16.24
CA GLU A 46 2.09 0.00 -17.59
C GLU A 46 3.57 -0.44 -17.61
N GLY A 47 3.91 -1.21 -18.66
CA GLY A 47 5.24 -1.79 -18.83
C GLY A 47 5.44 -3.03 -17.96
N GLY A 48 6.60 -3.13 -17.33
CA GLY A 48 6.94 -4.25 -16.48
C GLY A 48 7.15 -5.56 -17.24
N PRO A 49 7.37 -6.67 -16.52
CA PRO A 49 7.61 -7.94 -17.16
C PRO A 49 6.35 -8.45 -17.84
N ALA A 50 6.48 -8.98 -19.06
CA ALA A 50 5.37 -9.57 -19.82
C ALA A 50 4.67 -10.69 -19.04
N THR A 51 5.42 -11.38 -18.18
CA THR A 51 4.95 -12.44 -17.28
C THR A 51 4.08 -11.97 -16.12
N LEU A 52 3.93 -10.65 -15.90
CA LEU A 52 3.02 -10.15 -14.88
C LEU A 52 1.57 -10.40 -15.32
N PRO A 53 0.76 -11.13 -14.55
CA PRO A 53 -0.63 -11.40 -14.87
C PRO A 53 -1.44 -10.11 -15.06
N ALA A 54 -2.41 -10.13 -15.97
CA ALA A 54 -3.30 -8.99 -16.22
C ALA A 54 -4.08 -8.57 -14.96
N GLU A 55 -4.43 -9.52 -14.09
CA GLU A 55 -5.11 -9.27 -12.81
C GLU A 55 -4.25 -8.43 -11.85
N LEU A 56 -2.92 -8.54 -11.93
CA LEU A 56 -1.98 -7.73 -11.16
C LEU A 56 -1.62 -6.41 -11.86
N ARG A 57 -2.17 -6.12 -13.04
CA ARG A 57 -1.99 -4.84 -13.72
C ARG A 57 -3.04 -3.80 -13.37
N SER A 58 -4.10 -4.18 -12.64
CA SER A 58 -5.15 -3.27 -12.20
C SER A 58 -5.23 -3.24 -10.68
N HIS A 59 -5.11 -2.05 -10.10
CA HIS A 59 -5.12 -1.84 -8.65
C HIS A 59 -6.15 -0.79 -8.25
N ARG A 60 -6.60 -0.89 -7.01
CA ARG A 60 -7.38 0.14 -6.33
C ARG A 60 -6.50 0.75 -5.26
N VAL A 61 -6.10 2.00 -5.45
CA VAL A 61 -5.09 2.68 -4.63
C VAL A 61 -5.60 4.00 -4.11
N SER A 62 -4.87 4.57 -3.15
CA SER A 62 -5.15 5.90 -2.66
C SER A 62 -4.83 6.94 -3.76
N PRO A 63 -5.64 8.01 -3.90
CA PRO A 63 -5.34 9.14 -4.78
C PRO A 63 -4.01 9.82 -4.48
N VAL A 64 -3.39 9.58 -3.32
CA VAL A 64 -2.07 10.13 -2.95
C VAL A 64 -0.93 9.13 -3.11
N ASP A 65 -1.21 7.87 -3.47
CA ASP A 65 -0.16 6.89 -3.69
C ASP A 65 0.67 7.29 -4.91
N SER A 66 1.99 7.27 -4.73
CA SER A 66 2.98 7.60 -5.77
C SER A 66 3.75 6.38 -6.26
N LYS A 67 3.66 5.25 -5.55
CA LYS A 67 4.40 4.03 -5.88
C LYS A 67 3.60 2.78 -5.57
N ILE A 68 3.70 1.79 -6.47
CA ILE A 68 3.18 0.43 -6.28
C ILE A 68 4.35 -0.54 -6.39
N LYS A 69 4.43 -1.49 -5.45
CA LYS A 69 5.39 -2.60 -5.49
C LYS A 69 4.63 -3.91 -5.62
N VAL A 70 4.84 -4.63 -6.70
CA VAL A 70 4.20 -5.94 -6.94
C VAL A 70 5.21 -7.05 -6.72
N ARG A 71 4.89 -8.01 -5.83
CA ARG A 71 5.76 -9.18 -5.63
C ARG A 71 5.61 -10.12 -6.82
N HIS A 72 6.72 -10.44 -7.49
CA HIS A 72 6.74 -11.30 -8.67
C HIS A 72 8.08 -12.05 -8.77
N TYR A 73 8.06 -13.35 -9.06
CA TYR A 73 9.24 -14.24 -9.21
C TYR A 73 10.42 -13.96 -8.25
N GLY A 74 10.18 -14.06 -6.94
CA GLY A 74 11.25 -13.88 -5.95
C GLY A 74 11.80 -12.46 -5.87
N GLY A 75 11.03 -11.47 -6.30
CA GLY A 75 11.41 -10.06 -6.28
C GLY A 75 10.20 -9.13 -6.15
N TYR A 76 10.47 -7.84 -6.32
CA TYR A 76 9.47 -6.79 -6.44
C TYR A 76 9.63 -6.05 -7.75
N GLU A 77 8.54 -5.94 -8.48
CA GLU A 77 8.39 -5.01 -9.60
C GLU A 77 7.97 -3.65 -9.04
N HIS A 78 8.66 -2.60 -9.46
CA HIS A 78 8.43 -1.24 -8.99
C HIS A 78 7.72 -0.44 -10.07
N PHE A 79 6.64 0.22 -9.69
CA PHE A 79 5.89 1.11 -10.55
C PHE A 79 5.72 2.45 -9.86
N GLU A 80 5.91 3.53 -10.59
CA GLU A 80 5.76 4.89 -10.09
C GLU A 80 4.69 5.62 -10.88
N ARG A 81 3.92 6.44 -10.17
CA ARG A 81 2.78 7.13 -10.74
C ARG A 81 3.23 8.08 -11.84
N ASP A 82 2.58 7.98 -12.98
CA ASP A 82 2.74 8.94 -14.05
C ASP A 82 2.04 10.25 -13.66
N SER A 83 2.82 11.33 -13.53
CA SER A 83 2.30 12.66 -13.25
C SER A 83 1.87 13.40 -14.51
N THR A 84 2.09 12.82 -15.71
CA THR A 84 1.70 13.42 -16.98
C THR A 84 0.20 13.31 -17.22
N GLY A 85 -0.56 14.21 -16.57
CA GLY A 85 -1.94 14.51 -16.91
C GLY A 85 -2.93 13.36 -16.69
N VAL A 86 -3.41 13.19 -15.46
CA VAL A 86 -4.61 12.39 -15.21
C VAL A 86 -5.81 13.15 -15.79
N ALA A 87 -6.34 12.70 -16.93
CA ALA A 87 -7.63 13.19 -17.40
C ALA A 87 -8.70 12.85 -16.35
N ALA A 88 -9.59 13.79 -16.05
CA ALA A 88 -10.66 13.57 -15.08
C ALA A 88 -11.51 12.35 -15.49
N GLY A 89 -11.54 11.31 -14.65
CA GLY A 89 -12.26 10.06 -14.91
C GLY A 89 -11.45 8.97 -15.61
N ALA A 90 -10.18 9.20 -15.96
CA ALA A 90 -9.28 8.15 -16.43
C ALA A 90 -8.58 7.43 -15.25
N PRO A 91 -8.24 6.14 -15.39
CA PRO A 91 -7.46 5.44 -14.39
C PRO A 91 -6.07 6.06 -14.27
N VAL A 92 -5.53 6.06 -13.05
CA VAL A 92 -4.20 6.55 -12.78
C VAL A 92 -3.18 5.56 -13.33
N VAL A 93 -2.25 6.02 -14.16
CA VAL A 93 -1.20 5.15 -14.70
C VAL A 93 -0.01 5.12 -13.76
N PHE A 94 0.51 3.93 -13.49
CA PHE A 94 1.80 3.71 -12.84
C PHE A 94 2.74 3.01 -13.81
N ARG A 95 3.86 3.64 -14.14
CA ARG A 95 4.84 3.12 -15.10
C ARG A 95 5.89 2.32 -14.37
N TRP A 96 6.27 1.18 -14.94
CA TRP A 96 7.34 0.36 -14.40
C TRP A 96 8.68 1.08 -14.43
N THR A 97 9.37 1.10 -13.30
CA THR A 97 10.68 1.76 -13.14
C THR A 97 11.81 0.75 -12.92
N GLY A 98 11.50 -0.50 -12.57
CA GLY A 98 12.50 -1.55 -12.45
C GLY A 98 12.08 -2.69 -11.53
N ARG A 99 13.04 -3.59 -11.26
CA ARG A 99 12.87 -4.74 -10.37
C ARG A 99 13.94 -4.80 -9.29
N THR A 100 13.54 -5.23 -8.09
CA THR A 100 14.47 -5.65 -7.04
C THR A 100 14.36 -7.15 -6.85
N ARG A 101 15.48 -7.88 -6.98
CA ARG A 101 15.53 -9.31 -6.63
C ARG A 101 15.70 -9.44 -5.11
N ILE A 102 14.97 -10.36 -4.49
CA ILE A 102 15.26 -10.79 -3.12
C ILE A 102 16.36 -11.84 -3.26
N ALA A 103 17.50 -11.63 -2.59
CA ALA A 103 18.52 -12.64 -2.49
C ALA A 103 18.03 -13.74 -1.53
N GLU A 104 18.13 -14.99 -1.95
CA GLU A 104 17.85 -16.18 -1.14
C GLU A 104 18.98 -16.49 -0.16
#